data_AF-A0A916VK37-F1
#
_entry.id   AF-A0A916VK37-F1
#
_cell.length_a   1.000
_cell.length_b   1.000
_cell.length_c   1.000
_cell.angle_alpha   90.00
_cell.angle_beta   90.00
_cell.angle_gamma   90.00
#
_symmetry.space_group_name_H-M   'P 1'
#
loop_
_entity.id
_entity.type
_entity.pdbx_description
1 polymer ?
#
loop_
_entity_poly.entity_id
_entity_poly.type
_entity_poly.pdbx_seq_one_letter_code
_entity_poly.pdbx_strand_id
1 'polypeptide(L)'
;MNEISVVNRAPKRKRYTQAFKHKVITASLQPGASVARVALEHGLNANMLRKWIRLAKNNTTDTTPSFVALPMPGQASSVSSARQGVDSESIRMEIPYRHQSINISLPLSQMERCLALLRELLQ
;
A
#
# COMPACT_ATOMS: atom_id res chain seq x y z
N MET A 1 1.37 6.16 41.93
CA MET A 1 1.32 7.25 40.93
C MET A 1 1.99 6.75 39.67
N ASN A 2 1.23 6.65 38.57
CA ASN A 2 1.64 7.06 37.22
C ASN A 2 0.61 6.50 36.23
N GLU A 3 -0.45 7.28 36.02
CA GLU A 3 -1.32 7.16 34.86
C GLU A 3 -0.54 7.57 33.62
N ILE A 4 -0.28 6.64 32.70
CA ILE A 4 0.05 6.98 31.32
C ILE A 4 -1.21 6.76 30.49
N SER A 5 -2.21 7.62 30.72
CA SER A 5 -3.38 7.73 29.84
C SER A 5 -3.01 8.60 28.65
N VAL A 6 -2.40 7.99 27.62
CA VAL A 6 -2.31 8.60 26.29
C VAL A 6 -3.20 7.80 25.35
N VAL A 7 -4.51 7.86 25.59
CA VAL A 7 -5.50 7.51 24.55
C VAL A 7 -5.52 8.66 23.55
N ASN A 8 -4.48 8.73 22.71
CA ASN A 8 -4.46 9.64 21.59
C ASN A 8 -5.48 9.10 20.57
N ARG A 9 -6.71 9.65 20.59
CA ARG A 9 -7.77 9.21 19.68
C ARG A 9 -7.27 9.39 18.26
N ALA A 10 -7.01 8.28 17.56
CA ALA A 10 -6.47 8.31 16.21
C ALA A 10 -7.31 9.27 15.35
N PRO A 11 -6.67 10.20 14.61
CA PRO A 11 -7.39 11.20 13.84
C PRO A 11 -8.36 10.50 12.89
N LYS A 12 -9.64 10.84 13.02
CA LYS A 12 -10.72 10.23 12.23
C LYS A 12 -10.40 10.45 10.75
N ARG A 13 -10.13 9.35 10.02
CA ARG A 13 -9.79 9.40 8.59
C ARG A 13 -10.89 10.18 7.85
N LYS A 14 -10.51 11.30 7.20
CA LYS A 14 -11.44 12.08 6.36
C LYS A 14 -11.93 11.19 5.22
N ARG A 15 -13.25 10.99 5.14
CA ARG A 15 -13.89 10.27 4.03
C ARG A 15 -14.24 11.29 2.95
N TYR A 16 -13.70 11.07 1.76
CA TYR A 16 -14.04 11.88 0.58
C TYR A 16 -15.11 11.16 -0.25
N THR A 17 -16.10 11.91 -0.70
CA THR A 17 -17.15 11.40 -1.59
C THR A 17 -16.56 11.00 -2.95
N GLN A 18 -17.21 10.06 -3.64
CA GLN A 18 -16.74 9.60 -4.95
C GLN A 18 -16.69 10.74 -5.98
N ALA A 19 -17.71 11.62 -5.96
CA ALA A 19 -17.78 12.81 -6.80
C ALA A 19 -16.58 13.75 -6.59
N PHE A 20 -16.18 13.99 -5.33
CA PHE A 20 -15.01 14.80 -5.02
C PHE A 20 -13.72 14.16 -5.55
N LYS A 21 -13.53 12.86 -5.32
CA LYS A 21 -12.35 12.14 -5.84
C LYS A 21 -12.26 12.24 -7.35
N HIS A 22 -13.36 12.02 -8.07
CA HIS A 22 -13.41 12.15 -9.53
C HIS A 22 -13.01 13.55 -9.98
N LYS A 23 -13.58 14.61 -9.39
CA LYS A 23 -13.27 16.00 -9.75
C LYS A 23 -11.77 16.29 -9.62
N VAL A 24 -11.15 15.89 -8.52
CA VAL A 24 -9.72 16.13 -8.27
C VAL A 24 -8.84 15.30 -9.21
N ILE A 25 -9.21 14.05 -9.49
CA ILE A 25 -8.49 13.20 -10.45
C ILE A 25 -8.55 13.80 -11.85
N THR A 26 -9.73 14.22 -12.32
CA THR A 26 -9.90 14.83 -13.64
C THR A 26 -9.10 16.14 -13.78
N ALA A 27 -9.07 16.97 -12.73
CA ALA A 27 -8.25 18.18 -12.70
C ALA A 27 -6.75 17.86 -12.81
N SER A 28 -6.30 16.76 -12.19
CA SER A 28 -4.90 16.33 -12.25
C SER A 28 -4.47 15.67 -13.56
N LEU A 29 -5.44 15.23 -14.38
CA LEU A 29 -5.19 14.60 -15.68
C LEU A 29 -5.11 15.61 -16.84
N GLN A 30 -5.35 16.89 -16.58
CA GLN A 30 -5.20 17.94 -17.59
C GLN A 30 -3.75 18.06 -18.06
N PRO A 31 -3.50 18.23 -19.37
CA PRO A 31 -2.14 18.38 -19.89
C PRO A 31 -1.46 19.61 -19.25
N GLY A 32 -0.27 19.39 -18.67
CA GLY A 32 0.47 20.44 -17.95
C GLY A 32 0.07 20.64 -16.48
N ALA A 33 -0.93 19.92 -15.96
CA ALA A 33 -1.28 20.01 -14.55
C ALA A 33 -0.28 19.24 -13.66
N SER A 34 0.28 19.93 -12.67
CA SER A 34 1.07 19.27 -11.63
C SER A 34 0.15 18.64 -10.58
N VAL A 35 0.26 17.32 -10.41
CA VAL A 35 -0.50 16.57 -9.39
C VAL A 35 -0.28 17.14 -7.98
N ALA A 36 0.93 17.62 -7.68
CA ALA A 36 1.23 18.23 -6.38
C ALA A 36 0.51 19.56 -6.21
N ARG A 37 0.47 20.40 -7.26
CA ARG A 37 -0.23 21.69 -7.26
C ARG A 37 -1.73 21.50 -7.04
N VAL A 38 -2.35 20.60 -7.81
CA VAL A 38 -3.77 20.25 -7.69
C VAL A 38 -4.09 19.69 -6.30
N ALA A 39 -3.21 18.86 -5.73
CA ALA A 39 -3.41 18.36 -4.38
C ALA A 39 -3.39 19.49 -3.34
N LEU A 40 -2.43 20.43 -3.43
CA LEU A 40 -2.33 21.56 -2.51
C LEU A 40 -3.54 22.50 -2.61
N GLU A 41 -4.02 22.80 -3.83
CA GLU A 41 -5.22 23.62 -4.06
C GLU A 41 -6.47 23.01 -3.38
N HIS A 42 -6.51 21.69 -3.25
CA HIS A 42 -7.61 20.97 -2.59
C HIS A 42 -7.30 20.58 -1.13
N GLY A 43 -6.18 21.01 -0.56
CA GLY A 43 -5.76 20.66 0.81
C GLY A 43 -5.50 19.16 1.00
N LEU A 44 -5.09 18.47 -0.06
CA LEU A 44 -4.82 17.03 -0.09
C LEU A 44 -3.32 16.76 -0.12
N ASN A 45 -2.93 15.60 0.41
CA ASN A 45 -1.58 15.09 0.22
C ASN A 45 -1.41 14.59 -1.24
N ALA A 46 -0.37 15.05 -1.94
CA ALA A 46 -0.05 14.63 -3.31
C ALA A 46 0.08 13.10 -3.46
N ASN A 47 0.57 12.41 -2.44
CA ASN A 47 0.67 10.94 -2.44
C ASN A 47 -0.70 10.26 -2.40
N MET A 48 -1.68 10.86 -1.72
CA MET A 48 -3.05 10.36 -1.71
C MET A 48 -3.69 10.50 -3.09
N LEU A 49 -3.50 11.64 -3.75
CA LEU A 49 -4.00 11.87 -5.09
C LEU A 49 -3.36 10.90 -6.10
N ARG A 50 -2.04 10.67 -6.04
CA ARG A 50 -1.35 9.67 -6.88
C ARG A 50 -1.94 8.26 -6.70
N LYS A 51 -2.26 7.86 -5.47
CA LYS A 51 -2.91 6.57 -5.20
C LYS A 51 -4.29 6.50 -5.83
N TRP A 52 -5.08 7.56 -5.74
CA TRP A 52 -6.41 7.61 -6.36
C TRP A 52 -6.34 7.56 -7.90
N ILE A 53 -5.42 8.28 -8.52
CA ILE A 53 -5.19 8.23 -9.97
C ILE A 53 -4.84 6.79 -10.40
N ARG A 54 -3.94 6.11 -9.68
CA ARG A 54 -3.59 4.71 -9.96
C ARG A 54 -4.81 3.81 -9.86
N LEU A 55 -5.57 3.89 -8.76
CA LEU A 55 -6.75 3.05 -8.56
C LEU A 55 -7.82 3.29 -9.64
N ALA A 56 -8.02 4.55 -10.06
CA ALA A 56 -8.94 4.88 -11.14
C ALA A 56 -8.49 4.30 -12.49
N LYS A 57 -7.19 4.32 -12.81
CA LYS A 57 -6.64 3.67 -14.01
C LYS A 57 -6.80 2.15 -13.99
N ASN A 58 -6.60 1.53 -12.83
CA ASN A 58 -6.70 0.08 -12.68
C ASN A 58 -8.14 -0.44 -12.84
N ASN A 59 -9.13 0.35 -12.40
CA ASN A 59 -10.55 0.03 -12.63
C ASN A 59 -11.00 0.23 -14.08
N THR A 60 -10.20 0.90 -14.91
CA THR A 60 -10.49 1.06 -16.35
C THR A 60 -9.79 0.01 -17.23
N THR A 61 -8.92 -0.82 -16.64
CA THR A 61 -8.24 -1.93 -17.33
C THR A 61 -8.92 -3.26 -17.06
N ASP A 62 -10.24 -3.32 -17.21
CA ASP A 62 -10.96 -4.57 -17.45
C ASP A 62 -10.91 -4.88 -18.94
N THR A 63 -9.74 -5.15 -19.51
CA THR A 63 -9.57 -5.90 -20.77
C THR A 63 -8.09 -6.32 -20.88
N THR A 64 -7.89 -7.63 -21.08
CA THR A 64 -6.65 -8.41 -21.29
C THR A 64 -5.97 -9.01 -20.04
N PRO A 65 -6.22 -10.29 -19.73
CA PRO A 65 -5.16 -11.13 -19.16
C PRO A 65 -4.04 -11.24 -20.21
N SER A 66 -2.89 -10.58 -19.95
CA SER A 66 -1.66 -10.60 -20.76
C SER A 66 -0.91 -11.94 -20.71
N PHE A 67 -1.57 -13.04 -20.36
CA PHE A 67 -0.92 -14.35 -20.32
C PHE A 67 -1.24 -15.14 -21.59
N VAL A 68 -0.30 -15.12 -22.54
CA VAL A 68 -0.29 -16.04 -23.68
C VAL A 68 0.71 -17.14 -23.35
N ALA A 69 0.20 -18.30 -22.94
CA ALA A 69 1.03 -19.48 -22.76
C ALA A 69 1.49 -19.98 -24.14
N LEU A 70 2.79 -19.95 -24.39
CA LEU A 70 3.37 -20.62 -25.56
C LEU A 70 3.59 -22.10 -25.21
N PRO A 71 3.15 -23.06 -26.05
CA PRO A 71 3.40 -24.46 -25.81
C PRO A 71 4.89 -24.77 -25.97
N MET A 72 5.55 -25.20 -24.89
CA MET A 72 6.92 -25.68 -24.93
C MET A 72 6.92 -27.19 -25.22
N PRO A 73 7.47 -27.66 -26.35
CA PRO A 73 7.56 -29.08 -26.63
C PRO A 73 8.71 -29.68 -25.81
N GLY A 74 8.36 -30.59 -24.89
CA GLY A 74 9.31 -31.51 -24.28
C GLY A 74 9.62 -31.27 -22.81
N GLN A 75 8.77 -31.79 -21.94
CA GLN A 75 9.17 -32.89 -21.04
C GLN A 75 7.98 -33.35 -20.22
N ALA A 76 7.44 -34.51 -20.58
CA ALA A 76 6.82 -35.36 -19.60
C ALA A 76 7.92 -35.81 -18.63
N SER A 77 7.81 -35.44 -17.35
CA SER A 77 8.13 -36.32 -16.22
C SER A 77 7.83 -35.66 -14.88
N SER A 78 7.12 -36.46 -14.07
CA SER A 78 7.17 -36.53 -12.60
C SER A 78 6.78 -35.32 -11.78
N VAL A 79 5.56 -35.43 -11.23
CA VAL A 79 5.14 -34.91 -9.94
C VAL A 79 6.26 -35.11 -8.90
N SER A 80 6.77 -34.02 -8.35
CA SER A 80 7.51 -34.01 -7.08
C SER A 80 7.44 -32.60 -6.48
N SER A 81 6.72 -32.52 -5.36
CA SER A 81 6.52 -31.38 -4.46
C SER A 81 7.57 -30.27 -4.49
N ALA A 82 7.16 -29.08 -4.92
CA ALA A 82 7.75 -27.84 -4.45
C ALA A 82 6.79 -27.19 -3.44
N ARG A 83 7.01 -27.50 -2.17
CA ARG A 83 6.48 -26.74 -1.03
C ARG A 83 6.89 -25.28 -1.19
N GLN A 84 5.96 -24.39 -1.53
CA GLN A 84 6.14 -22.94 -1.40
C GLN A 84 4.77 -22.26 -1.31
N GLY A 85 4.00 -22.64 -0.28
CA GLY A 85 2.74 -22.00 0.09
C GLY A 85 2.78 -21.32 1.47
N VAL A 86 3.95 -21.26 2.14
CA VAL A 86 4.05 -20.92 3.57
C VAL A 86 4.67 -19.56 3.90
N ASP A 87 5.07 -18.74 2.92
CA ASP A 87 5.77 -17.47 3.21
C ASP A 87 5.02 -16.19 2.81
N SER A 88 3.75 -16.27 2.39
CA SER A 88 3.03 -15.09 1.85
C SER A 88 2.20 -14.29 2.84
N GLU A 89 2.08 -14.71 4.11
CA GLU A 89 1.52 -13.82 5.12
C GLU A 89 2.58 -12.81 5.55
N SER A 90 2.48 -11.59 5.02
CA SER A 90 3.26 -10.45 5.47
C SER A 90 2.43 -9.61 6.43
N ILE A 91 2.94 -9.35 7.64
CA ILE A 91 2.33 -8.39 8.56
C ILE A 91 2.78 -6.98 8.16
N ARG A 92 1.81 -6.08 8.01
CA ARG A 92 2.07 -4.65 7.82
C ARG A 92 1.82 -3.91 9.12
N MET A 93 2.85 -3.25 9.64
CA MET A 93 2.78 -2.39 10.81
C MET A 93 2.97 -0.92 10.39
N GLU A 94 2.13 -0.04 10.93
CA GLU A 94 2.25 1.41 10.74
C GLU A 94 2.62 2.03 12.08
N ILE A 95 3.84 2.55 12.19
CA ILE A 95 4.35 3.19 13.41
C ILE A 95 4.27 4.71 13.22
N PRO A 96 3.49 5.45 14.02
CA PRO A 96 3.48 6.90 13.96
C PRO A 96 4.79 7.46 14.51
N TYR A 97 5.59 8.13 13.66
CA TYR A 97 6.88 8.72 14.07
C TYR A 97 6.91 10.23 13.80
N ARG A 98 6.83 11.04 14.86
CA ARG A 98 6.84 12.52 14.83
C ARG A 98 5.82 13.11 13.83
N HIS A 99 6.25 13.36 12.59
CA HIS A 99 5.46 13.97 11.51
C HIS A 99 5.19 13.01 10.33
N GLN A 100 5.60 11.73 10.40
CA GLN A 100 5.39 10.74 9.33
C GLN A 100 5.17 9.32 9.88
N SER A 101 4.29 8.55 9.23
CA SER A 101 4.12 7.12 9.54
C SER A 101 5.19 6.27 8.86
N ILE A 102 5.93 5.48 9.64
CA ILE A 102 6.83 4.45 9.11
C ILE A 102 5.98 3.21 8.83
N ASN A 103 5.94 2.79 7.57
CA ASN A 103 5.25 1.57 7.15
C ASN A 103 6.27 0.46 7.01
N ILE A 104 6.13 -0.58 7.83
CA ILE A 104 7.00 -1.75 7.79
C ILE A 104 6.18 -2.93 7.30
N SER A 105 6.65 -3.61 6.24
CA SER A 105 6.02 -4.81 5.68
C SER A 105 7.00 -5.95 5.87
N LEU A 106 6.66 -6.92 6.73
CA LEU A 106 7.56 -7.99 7.11
C LEU A 106 6.91 -9.35 6.85
N PRO A 107 7.63 -10.32 6.30
CA PRO A 107 7.14 -11.69 6.18
C PRO A 107 7.08 -12.36 7.56
N LEU A 108 6.05 -13.19 7.81
CA LEU A 108 5.90 -13.97 9.05
C LEU A 108 7.11 -14.87 9.33
N SER A 109 7.80 -15.35 8.29
CA SER A 109 9.00 -16.19 8.40
C SER A 109 10.19 -15.49 9.07
N GLN A 110 10.15 -14.17 9.23
CA GLN A 110 11.20 -13.38 9.87
C GLN A 110 10.74 -12.67 11.17
N MET A 111 9.65 -13.15 11.78
CA MET A 111 9.07 -12.54 12.98
C MET A 111 10.08 -12.36 14.12
N GLU A 112 10.89 -13.38 14.40
CA GLU A 112 11.90 -13.35 15.48
C GLU A 112 12.93 -12.24 15.29
N ARG A 113 13.39 -12.03 14.05
CA ARG A 113 14.36 -10.98 13.73
C ARG A 113 13.73 -9.59 13.83
N CYS A 114 12.44 -9.47 13.52
CA CYS A 114 11.69 -8.23 13.74
C CYS A 114 11.54 -7.92 15.25
N LEU A 115 11.20 -8.91 16.07
CA LEU A 115 11.07 -8.71 17.52
C LEU A 115 12.41 -8.28 18.16
N ALA A 116 13.52 -8.85 17.69
CA ALA A 116 14.86 -8.43 18.11
C ALA A 116 15.12 -6.95 17.79
N LEU A 117 14.89 -6.53 16.54
CA LEU A 117 15.05 -5.13 16.12
C LEU A 117 14.13 -4.18 16.89
N LEU A 118 12.87 -4.56 17.14
CA LEU A 118 11.93 -3.75 17.92
C LEU A 118 12.38 -3.59 19.38
N ARG A 119 12.97 -4.62 19.98
CA ARG A 119 13.52 -4.54 21.34
C ARG A 119 14.72 -3.59 21.41
N GLU A 120 15.62 -3.65 20.43
CA GLU A 120 16.77 -2.73 20.37
C GLU A 120 16.34 -1.27 20.19
N LEU A 121 15.26 -1.01 19.43
CA LEU A 121 14.76 0.34 19.20
C LEU A 121 13.96 0.93 20.38
N LEU A 122 13.53 0.10 21.34
CA LEU A 122 12.72 0.51 22.50
C LEU A 122 13.51 0.56 23.82
N GLN A 123 14.81 0.23 23.79
CA GLN A 123 15.76 0.48 24.89
C GLN A 123 16.31 1.91 24.82
#